data_AF-A0A2E5NLL1-F1
#
_entry.id   AF-A0A2E5NLL1-F1
#
_cell.length_a   1.000
_cell.length_b   1.000
_cell.length_c   1.000
_cell.angle_alpha   90.00
_cell.angle_beta   90.00
_cell.angle_gamma   90.00
#
_symmetry.space_group_name_H-M   'P 1'
#
loop_
_entity.id
_entity.type
_entity.pdbx_description
1 polymer ?
#
loop_
_entity_poly.entity_id
_entity_poly.type
_entity_poly.pdbx_seq_one_letter_code
_entity_poly.pdbx_strand_id
1 'polypeptide(L)' 'MKKWLKKLLRNDSVFLSLVYTVGHIFIAALCAVLITGASLQLATIDALVEPVINGFWFYFLHVLWKKKFRKYEHA' A
#
# COMPACT_ATOMS: atom_id res chain seq x y z
N MET A 1 -0.53 -13.88 -30.64
CA MET A 1 -0.48 -13.11 -29.38
C MET A 1 0.83 -12.32 -29.27
N LYS A 2 0.79 -11.01 -29.02
CA LYS A 2 1.95 -10.10 -29.05
C LYS A 2 2.94 -10.43 -27.91
N LYS A 3 4.25 -10.55 -28.20
CA LYS A 3 5.33 -10.93 -27.25
C LYS A 3 5.36 -10.08 -25.96
N TRP A 4 4.91 -8.83 -26.03
CA TRP A 4 4.85 -7.91 -24.88
C TRP A 4 3.80 -8.32 -23.84
N LEU A 5 2.68 -8.90 -24.28
CA LEU A 5 1.63 -9.42 -23.40
C LEU A 5 2.17 -10.59 -22.55
N LYS A 6 2.96 -11.48 -23.15
CA LYS A 6 3.63 -12.58 -22.44
C LYS A 6 4.71 -12.10 -21.46
N LYS A 7 5.24 -10.87 -21.60
CA LYS A 7 6.22 -10.30 -20.65
C LYS A 7 5.52 -9.67 -19.43
N LEU A 8 4.33 -9.10 -19.63
CA LEU A 8 3.45 -8.62 -18.56
C LEU A 8 2.83 -9.78 -17.76
N LEU A 9 2.41 -10.86 -18.44
CA LEU A 9 1.81 -12.04 -17.82
C LEU A 9 2.82 -13.02 -17.17
N ARG A 10 4.13 -12.76 -17.27
CA ARG A 10 5.17 -13.65 -16.71
C ARG A 10 5.46 -13.40 -15.22
N ASN A 11 4.83 -12.40 -14.61
CA ASN A 11 5.10 -12.06 -13.22
C ASN A 11 3.93 -12.53 -12.34
N ASP A 12 4.05 -13.72 -11.77
CA ASP A 12 3.17 -14.24 -10.71
C ASP A 12 2.95 -13.20 -9.59
N SER A 13 3.93 -12.31 -9.39
CA SER A 13 3.90 -11.21 -8.44
C SER A 13 2.75 -10.21 -8.63
N VAL A 14 2.29 -9.94 -9.86
CA VAL A 14 1.20 -8.96 -10.09
C VAL A 14 -0.15 -9.56 -9.69
N PHE A 15 -0.42 -10.79 -10.13
CA PHE A 15 -1.63 -11.50 -9.74
C PHE A 15 -1.65 -11.75 -8.22
N LEU A 16 -0.53 -12.20 -7.66
CA LEU A 16 -0.38 -12.41 -6.22
C LEU A 16 -0.58 -11.11 -5.43
N SER A 17 -0.05 -9.98 -5.91
CA SER A 17 -0.25 -8.67 -5.29
C SER A 17 -1.72 -8.26 -5.29
N LEU A 18 -2.45 -8.46 -6.39
CA LEU A 18 -3.88 -8.13 -6.46
C LEU A 18 -4.70 -8.98 -5.49
N VAL A 19 -4.48 -10.30 -5.47
CA VAL A 19 -5.15 -11.22 -4.54
C VAL A 19 -4.82 -10.85 -3.09
N TYR A 20 -3.56 -10.55 -2.80
CA TYR A 20 -3.12 -10.13 -1.48
C TYR A 20 -3.77 -8.81 -1.04
N THR A 21 -3.82 -7.79 -1.90
CA THR A 21 -4.43 -6.49 -1.58
C THR A 21 -5.92 -6.65 -1.24
N VAL A 22 -6.65 -7.44 -2.04
CA VAL A 22 -8.08 -7.69 -1.78
C VAL A 22 -8.25 -8.43 -0.46
N GLY A 23 -7.52 -9.53 -0.24
CA GLY A 23 -7.59 -10.28 1.01
C GLY A 23 -7.22 -9.45 2.24
N HIS A 24 -6.19 -8.62 2.13
CA HIS A 24 -5.77 -7.70 3.19
C HIS A 24 -6.88 -6.74 3.60
N ILE A 25 -7.57 -6.10 2.65
CA ILE A 25 -8.68 -5.17 2.96
C ILE A 25 -9.78 -5.89 3.74
N PHE A 26 -10.16 -7.11 3.33
CA PHE A 26 -11.18 -7.88 4.04
C PHE A 26 -10.75 -8.24 5.47
N ILE A 27 -9.52 -8.73 5.64
CA ILE A 27 -9.00 -9.13 6.96
C ILE A 27 -8.87 -7.90 7.86
N ALA A 28 -8.32 -6.78 7.36
CA ALA A 28 -8.16 -5.54 8.12
C ALA A 28 -9.51 -4.96 8.56
N ALA A 29 -10.49 -4.88 7.65
CA ALA A 29 -11.82 -4.39 7.99
C ALA A 29 -12.52 -5.29 9.02
N LEU A 30 -12.40 -6.62 8.88
CA LEU A 30 -12.95 -7.56 9.86
C LEU A 30 -12.30 -7.40 11.23
N CYS A 31 -10.97 -7.33 11.29
CA CYS A 31 -10.25 -7.08 12.52
C CYS A 31 -10.66 -5.75 13.17
N ALA A 32 -10.79 -4.67 12.39
CA ALA A 32 -11.22 -3.37 12.90
C ALA A 32 -12.63 -3.44 13.51
N VAL A 33 -13.58 -4.09 12.85
CA VAL A 33 -14.94 -4.29 13.40
C VAL A 33 -14.89 -5.12 14.68
N LEU A 34 -14.16 -6.24 14.68
CA LEU A 34 -14.11 -7.16 15.83
C LEU A 34 -13.41 -6.57 17.05
N ILE A 35 -12.32 -5.83 16.85
CA ILE A 35 -11.50 -5.27 17.94
C ILE A 35 -12.14 -4.00 18.49
N THR A 36 -12.62 -3.12 17.61
CA THR A 36 -13.05 -1.76 18.01
C THR A 36 -14.56 -1.60 18.10
N GLY A 37 -15.34 -2.53 17.53
CA GLY A 37 -16.79 -2.38 17.39
C GLY A 37 -17.20 -1.34 16.34
N ALA A 38 -16.27 -0.84 15.52
CA ALA A 38 -16.59 0.11 14.46
C ALA A 38 -17.57 -0.49 13.44
N SER A 39 -18.37 0.36 12.80
CA SER A 39 -19.24 -0.10 11.72
C SER A 39 -18.42 -0.62 10.54
N LEU A 40 -18.93 -1.65 9.85
CA LEU A 40 -18.26 -2.25 8.69
C LEU A 40 -17.94 -1.21 7.61
N GLN A 41 -18.83 -0.24 7.38
CA GLN A 41 -18.59 0.83 6.40
C GLN A 41 -17.38 1.69 6.77
N LEU A 42 -17.28 2.11 8.04
CA LEU A 42 -16.14 2.90 8.51
C LEU A 42 -14.84 2.07 8.44
N ALA A 43 -14.88 0.81 8.85
CA ALA A 43 -13.72 -0.09 8.82
C ALA A 43 -13.22 -0.37 7.39
N THR A 44 -14.12 -0.55 6.42
CA THR A 44 -13.73 -0.74 5.01
C THR A 44 -13.15 0.54 4.40
N ILE A 45 -13.71 1.71 4.71
CA ILE A 45 -13.16 3.00 4.24
C ILE A 45 -11.77 3.20 4.82
N ASP A 46 -11.59 2.95 6.11
CA ASP A 46 -10.31 3.04 6.80
C ASP A 46 -9.25 2.12 6.16
N ALA A 47 -9.58 0.84 5.96
CA ALA A 47 -8.70 -0.15 5.33
C ALA A 47 -8.26 0.19 3.90
N LEU A 48 -8.96 1.10 3.21
CA LEU A 48 -8.60 1.63 1.89
C LEU A 48 -7.83 2.95 1.97
N VAL A 49 -8.26 3.86 2.84
CA VAL A 49 -7.74 5.23 2.91
C VAL A 49 -6.42 5.28 3.68
N GLU A 50 -6.29 4.50 4.75
CA GLU A 50 -5.08 4.42 5.57
C GLU A 50 -3.81 4.12 4.75
N PRO A 51 -3.74 3.06 3.91
CA PRO A 51 -2.53 2.78 3.14
C PRO A 51 -2.18 3.88 2.14
N VAL A 52 -3.18 4.59 1.60
CA VAL A 52 -2.96 5.72 0.68
C VAL A 52 -2.34 6.89 1.43
N ILE A 53 -2.94 7.31 2.55
CA ILE A 53 -2.43 8.41 3.37
C ILE A 53 -1.03 8.07 3.91
N ASN A 54 -0.82 6.85 4.38
CA ASN A 54 0.48 6.39 4.87
C ASN A 54 1.56 6.42 3.76
N GLY A 55 1.19 6.07 2.53
CA GLY A 55 2.08 6.21 1.36
C GLY A 55 2.50 7.66 1.08
N PHE A 56 1.56 8.61 1.13
CA PHE A 56 1.87 10.04 0.98
C PHE A 56 2.76 10.56 2.10
N TRP A 57 2.46 10.18 3.35
CA TRP A 57 3.28 10.56 4.51
C TRP A 57 4.70 10.01 4.40
N PHE A 58 4.84 8.74 4.01
CA PHE A 58 6.13 8.12 3.78
C PHE A 58 6.94 8.85 2.70
N TYR A 59 6.30 9.24 1.59
CA TYR A 59 6.95 10.03 0.54
C TYR A 59 7.43 11.39 1.06
N PHE A 60 6.59 12.10 1.81
CA PHE A 60 6.95 13.38 2.42
C PHE A 60 8.16 13.24 3.35
N LEU A 61 8.14 12.26 4.25
CA LEU A 61 9.29 11.96 5.13
C LEU A 61 10.54 11.61 4.33
N HIS A 62 10.41 10.81 3.28
CA HIS A 62 11.54 10.43 2.43
C HIS A 62 12.17 11.64 1.72
N VAL A 63 11.36 12.59 1.25
CA VAL A 63 11.86 13.85 0.67
C VAL A 63 12.59 14.70 1.71
N LEU A 64 12.01 14.85 2.91
CA LEU A 64 12.65 15.59 4.01
C LEU A 64 13.97 14.94 4.45
N TRP A 65 13.99 13.62 4.56
CA TRP A 65 15.18 12.85 4.92
C TRP A 65 16.28 13.06 3.88
N LYS A 66 15.98 12.92 2.58
CA LYS A 66 16.93 13.21 1.51
C LYS A 66 17.42 14.66 1.54
N LYS A 67 16.58 15.63 1.88
CA LYS A 67 17.01 17.04 2.00
C LYS A 67 17.94 17.26 3.19
N LYS A 68 17.68 16.60 4.33
CA LYS A 68 18.47 16.73 5.55
C LYS A 68 19.82 16.01 5.47
N PHE A 69 19.85 14.83 4.84
CA PHE A 69 21.04 13.98 4.80
C PHE A 69 21.86 14.07 3.50
N ARG A 70 21.38 14.72 2.43
CA ARG A 70 22.24 15.06 1.27
C ARG A 70 23.32 16.11 1.55
N LYS A 71 23.33 16.74 2.73
CA LYS A 71 24.38 17.70 3.10
C LYS A 71 25.74 17.04 3.43
N TYR A 72 25.80 15.71 3.57
CA TYR A 72 27.03 14.98 3.96
C TYR A 72 27.70 14.15 2.84
N GLU A 73 27.19 14.18 1.60
CA GLU A 73 27.79 13.44 0.48
C GLU A 73 28.76 14.29 -0.36
N HIS A 74 28.91 15.59 -0.03
CA HIS A 74 29.80 16.53 -0.71
C HIS A 74 30.63 17.39 0.26
N ALA A 75 30.89 16.91 1.48
CA ALA A 75 31.83 17.53 2.43
C ALA A 75 33.08 16.66 2.56
#